data_AF-A0A0D0DAY2-F1
#
_entry.id   AF-A0A0D0DAY2-F1
#
_cell.length_a   1.000
_cell.length_b   1.000
_cell.length_c   1.000
_cell.angle_alpha   90.00
_cell.angle_beta   90.00
_cell.angle_gamma   90.00
#
_symmetry.space_group_name_H-M   'P 1'
#
loop_
_entity.id
_entity.type
_entity.pdbx_description
1 polymer ?
#
loop_
_entity_poly.entity_id
_entity_poly.type
_entity_poly.pdbx_seq_one_letter_code
_entity_poly.pdbx_strand_id
1 'polypeptide(L)' 'MNIDQTNVVLQPVTSSTYEEIGSKQVAIVRQEEKWVFTLVVGISAAGDLLPFQAIYQGKSK' A
#
# COMPACT_ATOMS: atom_id res chain seq x y z
N MET A 1 7.87 -24.74 -1.84
CA MET A 1 7.94 -23.29 -2.08
C MET A 1 6.61 -22.87 -2.63
N ASN A 2 5.97 -21.88 -2.01
CA ASN A 2 4.76 -21.28 -2.55
C ASN A 2 5.08 -19.85 -2.99
N ILE A 3 4.53 -19.41 -4.12
CA ILE A 3 4.71 -18.06 -4.65
C ILE A 3 3.35 -17.54 -5.06
N ASP A 4 3.04 -16.31 -4.65
CA ASP A 4 1.79 -15.64 -5.02
C ASP A 4 2.03 -14.16 -5.34
N GLN A 5 1.06 -13.56 -6.02
CA GLN A 5 1.04 -12.13 -6.34
C GLN A 5 -0.17 -11.46 -5.70
N THR A 6 0.07 -10.39 -4.94
CA THR A 6 -0.99 -9.61 -4.31
C THR A 6 -0.87 -8.11 -4.59
N ASN A 7 -2.02 -7.44 -4.65
CA ASN A 7 -2.07 -5.99 -4.76
C ASN A 7 -2.11 -5.37 -3.36
N VAL A 8 -1.10 -4.55 -3.04
CA VAL A 8 -1.01 -3.85 -1.77
C VAL A 8 -1.55 -2.44 -1.94
N VAL A 9 -2.63 -2.13 -1.23
CA VAL A 9 -3.27 -0.80 -1.21
C VAL A 9 -2.66 0.03 -0.07
N LEU A 10 -2.08 1.19 -0.42
CA LEU A 10 -1.52 2.14 0.54
C LEU A 10 -2.48 3.31 0.75
N GLN A 11 -3.54 3.07 1.51
CA GLN A 11 -4.57 4.07 1.80
C GLN A 11 -4.69 4.29 3.31
N PRO A 12 -4.78 5.55 3.79
CA PRO A 12 -5.06 5.82 5.19
C PRO A 12 -6.45 5.28 5.56
N VAL A 13 -6.53 4.53 6.66
CA VAL A 13 -7.79 3.98 7.21
C VAL A 13 -8.43 4.96 8.22
N THR A 14 -7.72 6.02 8.59
CA THR A 14 -8.15 7.02 9.58
C THR A 14 -8.99 8.13 8.94
N SER A 15 -9.98 8.61 9.69
CA SER A 15 -10.75 9.82 9.37
C SER A 15 -10.20 11.08 10.06
N SER A 16 -9.16 10.94 10.87
CA SER A 16 -8.53 12.05 11.59
C SER A 16 -7.25 12.51 10.89
N THR A 17 -7.05 13.82 10.84
CA THR A 17 -5.84 14.48 10.33
C THR A 17 -5.16 15.28 11.43
N TYR A 18 -4.03 15.90 11.10
CA TYR A 18 -3.31 16.82 11.99
C TYR A 18 -3.77 18.29 11.85
N GLU A 19 -4.95 18.52 11.26
CA GLU A 19 -5.52 19.87 11.14
C GLU A 19 -6.08 20.39 12.47
N GLU A 20 -6.30 21.70 12.55
CA GLU A 20 -6.93 22.33 13.71
C GLU A 20 -8.33 21.75 13.99
N ILE A 21 -8.62 21.51 15.26
CA ILE A 21 -9.92 20.97 15.69
C ILE A 21 -11.02 21.99 15.35
N GLY A 22 -12.03 21.53 14.60
CA GLY A 22 -13.15 22.39 14.15
C GLY A 22 -13.01 22.88 12.71
N SER A 23 -11.88 22.61 12.05
CA SER A 23 -11.70 22.85 10.62
C SER A 23 -12.73 22.06 9.79
N LYS A 24 -13.31 22.73 8.79
CA LYS A 24 -14.31 22.16 7.87
C LYS A 24 -13.66 21.88 6.52
N GLN A 25 -14.18 20.89 5.79
CA GLN A 25 -13.70 20.52 4.44
C GLN A 25 -12.21 20.16 4.40
N VAL A 26 -11.73 19.43 5.41
CA VAL A 26 -10.36 18.95 5.46
C VAL A 26 -10.19 17.75 4.53
N ALA A 27 -9.33 17.89 3.52
CA ALA A 27 -8.94 16.78 2.67
C ALA A 27 -7.99 15.84 3.43
N ILE A 28 -8.25 14.55 3.38
CA ILE A 28 -7.31 13.55 3.89
C ILE A 28 -6.35 13.20 2.76
N VAL A 29 -5.06 13.45 2.98
CA VAL A 29 -4.00 13.15 2.01
C VAL A 29 -4.10 11.68 1.60
N ARG A 30 -4.19 11.43 0.28
CA ARG A 30 -4.29 10.09 -0.34
C ARG A 30 -5.54 9.28 0.03
N GLN A 31 -6.58 9.90 0.58
CA GLN A 31 -7.84 9.19 0.84
C GLN A 31 -8.58 8.84 -0.45
N GLU A 32 -8.54 9.71 -1.46
CA GLU A 32 -9.23 9.49 -2.73
C GLU A 32 -8.29 8.93 -3.82
N GLU A 33 -6.98 9.07 -3.65
CA GLU A 33 -6.00 8.56 -4.61
C GLU A 33 -5.76 7.06 -4.42
N LYS A 34 -5.88 6.28 -5.51
CA LYS A 34 -5.58 4.86 -5.49
C LYS A 34 -4.07 4.61 -5.60
N TRP A 35 -3.43 4.42 -4.45
CA TRP A 35 -2.02 4.02 -4.36
C TRP A 35 -1.93 2.50 -4.20
N VAL A 36 -1.54 1.80 -5.26
CA VAL A 36 -1.44 0.33 -5.29
C VAL A 36 -0.15 -0.11 -5.96
N PHE A 37 0.53 -1.08 -5.38
CA PHE A 37 1.64 -1.79 -6.03
C PHE A 37 1.42 -3.30 -5.97
N THR A 38 2.08 -4.03 -6.86
CA THR A 38 2.03 -5.49 -6.86
C THR A 38 3.22 -6.05 -6.09
N LEU A 39 2.95 -6.93 -5.13
CA LEU A 39 3.96 -7.66 -4.38
C LEU A 39 3.98 -9.11 -4.89
N VAL A 40 5.14 -9.55 -5.37
CA VAL A 40 5.41 -10.98 -5.64
C VAL A 40 6.13 -11.54 -4.42
N VAL A 41 5.50 -12.46 -3.71
CA VAL A 41 6.02 -13.02 -2.44
C VAL A 41 6.17 -14.53 -2.53
N GLY A 42 7.27 -15.05 -1.98
CA GLY A 42 7.53 -16.48 -1.88
C GLY A 42 7.76 -16.92 -0.44
N ILE A 43 7.27 -18.09 -0.07
CA ILE A 43 7.46 -18.73 1.25
C ILE A 43 8.10 -20.13 1.07
N SER A 44 9.13 -20.42 1.87
CA SER A 44 9.81 -21.72 1.91
C SER A 44 8.92 -22.79 2.58
N ALA A 45 9.26 -24.08 2.44
CA ALA A 45 8.55 -25.13 3.17
C ALA A 45 8.77 -25.08 4.69
N ALA A 46 9.84 -24.43 5.14
CA ALA A 46 10.13 -24.18 6.55
C ALA A 46 9.46 -22.90 7.09
N GLY A 47 8.73 -22.15 6.24
CA GLY A 47 8.05 -20.92 6.62
C GLY A 47 8.89 -19.65 6.47
N ASP A 48 10.08 -19.74 5.88
CA ASP A 48 10.93 -18.55 5.66
C ASP A 48 10.35 -17.67 4.56
N LEU A 49 10.38 -16.36 4.80
CA LEU A 49 10.15 -15.37 3.75
C LEU A 49 11.33 -15.39 2.78
N LEU A 50 11.04 -15.67 1.51
CA LEU A 50 12.02 -15.61 0.44
C LEU A 50 12.12 -14.17 -0.09
N PRO A 51 13.21 -13.81 -0.79
CA PRO A 51 13.31 -12.52 -1.45
C PRO A 51 12.06 -12.23 -2.29
N PHE A 52 11.49 -11.04 -2.10
CA PHE A 52 10.26 -10.60 -2.76
C PHE A 52 10.54 -9.47 -3.74
N GLN A 53 9.61 -9.26 -4.67
CA GLN A 53 9.67 -8.16 -5.63
C GLN A 53 8.49 -7.23 -5.41
N ALA A 54 8.78 -5.96 -5.12
CA ALA A 54 7.78 -4.89 -5.13
C ALA A 54 7.79 -4.20 -6.49
N ILE A 55 6.68 -4.30 -7.22
CA ILE A 55 6.51 -3.75 -8.56
C ILE A 55 5.64 -2.50 -8.45
N TYR A 56 6.29 -1.34 -8.50
CA TYR A 56 5.63 -0.05 -8.58
C TYR A 56 5.44 0.31 -10.05
N GLN A 57 4.19 0.38 -10.53
CA GLN A 57 3.94 0.97 -11.85
C GLN A 57 3.99 2.50 -11.75
N GLY A 58 5.14 3.06 -12.08
CA GLY A 58 5.26 4.48 -12.44
C GLY A 58 5.58 4.55 -13.92
N LYS A 59 4.61 4.92 -14.77
CA LYS A 59 4.99 5.55 -16.03
C LYS A 59 5.58 6.89 -15.65
N SER A 60 6.92 6.98 -15.62
CA SER A 60 7.57 8.26 -15.86
C SER A 60 7.03 8.77 -17.20
N LYS A 61 6.45 9.97 -17.19
CA LYS A 61 6.22 10.73 -18.43
C LYS A 61 7.55 11.06 -19.06
#